data_AF-A0A6N7FTL5-F1
#
_entry.id   AF-A0A6N7FTL5-F1
#
_cell.length_a   1.000
_cell.length_b   1.000
_cell.length_c   1.000
_cell.angle_alpha   90.00
_cell.angle_beta   90.00
_cell.angle_gamma   90.00
#
_symmetry.space_group_name_H-M   'P 1'
#
loop_
_entity.id
_entity.type
_entity.pdbx_description
1 polymer ?
#
loop_
_entity_poly.entity_id
_entity_poly.type
_entity_poly.pdbx_seq_one_letter_code
_entity_poly.pdbx_strand_id
1 'polypeptide(L)'
;MTTVPDEDRQALRRLAHWLTAGTGVRFDGHQRARLLDTIRRCARSAGWESYDDYRVAVERDRHAFDDLVDALAVGETYFFRDSRQTDLIQRHLLPASAAERHGAPVEVWTA
;
A
#
# COMPACT_ATOMS: atom_id res chain seq x y z
N MET A 1 15.00 27.73 -1.72
CA MET A 1 15.32 26.28 -1.80
C MET A 1 15.46 25.79 -0.37
N THR A 2 14.33 25.52 0.30
CA THR A 2 14.30 25.22 1.74
C THR A 2 14.79 23.80 1.95
N THR A 3 16.04 23.67 2.42
CA THR A 3 16.62 22.39 2.81
C THR A 3 15.84 21.87 4.03
N VAL A 4 15.05 20.82 3.83
CA VAL A 4 14.45 20.08 4.96
C VAL A 4 15.59 19.70 5.91
N PRO A 5 15.49 20.01 7.22
CA PRO A 5 16.48 19.66 8.23
C PRO A 5 16.83 18.17 8.17
N ASP A 6 18.08 17.82 8.48
CA ASP A 6 18.51 16.41 8.42
C ASP A 6 17.81 15.54 9.46
N GLU A 7 17.44 16.14 10.59
CA GLU A 7 16.66 15.55 11.67
C GLU A 7 15.28 15.08 11.19
N ASP A 8 14.55 15.92 10.44
CA ASP A 8 13.26 15.57 9.84
C ASP A 8 13.38 14.40 8.85
N ARG A 9 14.45 14.37 8.06
CA ARG A 9 14.72 13.25 7.14
C ARG A 9 14.96 11.96 7.92
N GLN A 10 15.65 12.03 9.05
CA GLN A 10 15.91 10.88 9.90
C GLN A 10 14.63 10.39 10.60
N ALA A 11 13.82 11.31 11.15
CA ALA A 11 12.54 11.00 11.78
C ALA A 11 11.57 10.33 10.81
N LEU A 12 11.46 10.87 9.58
CA LEU A 12 10.67 10.27 8.52
C LEU A 12 11.14 8.85 8.16
N ARG A 13 12.46 8.61 8.12
CA ARG A 13 13.03 7.27 7.87
C ARG A 13 12.74 6.29 9.01
N ARG A 14 12.77 6.74 10.27
CA ARG A 14 12.39 5.93 11.44
C ARG A 14 10.93 5.53 11.39
N LEU A 15 10.04 6.48 11.10
CA LEU A 15 8.61 6.24 10.93
C LEU A 15 8.33 5.22 9.82
N ALA A 16 8.96 5.39 8.65
CA ALA A 16 8.86 4.43 7.55
C ALA A 16 9.34 3.02 7.95
N HIS A 17 10.45 2.93 8.70
CA HIS A 17 10.95 1.65 9.18
C HIS A 17 9.98 0.97 10.17
N TRP A 18 9.44 1.73 11.12
CA TRP A 18 8.44 1.26 12.07
C TRP A 18 7.18 0.73 11.37
N LEU A 19 6.66 1.47 10.37
CA LEU A 19 5.52 1.03 9.56
C LEU A 19 5.80 -0.28 8.80
N THR A 20 6.99 -0.43 8.22
CA THR A 20 7.36 -1.66 7.50
C THR A 20 7.50 -2.86 8.43
N ALA A 21 8.01 -2.64 9.64
CA ALA A 21 8.13 -3.69 10.65
C ALA A 21 6.76 -4.15 11.16
N GLY A 22 5.80 -3.23 11.29
CA GLY A 22 4.44 -3.54 11.75
C GLY A 22 3.52 -4.18 10.70
N THR A 23 3.75 -3.91 9.41
CA THR A 23 2.86 -4.37 8.32
C THR A 23 3.39 -5.58 7.53
N GLY A 24 4.67 -5.93 7.69
CA GLY A 24 5.32 -7.00 6.90
C GLY A 24 5.59 -6.64 5.44
N VAL A 25 5.22 -5.43 5.00
CA VAL A 25 5.43 -4.96 3.63
C VAL A 25 6.89 -4.58 3.42
N ARG A 26 7.52 -5.15 2.40
CA ARG A 26 8.86 -4.78 1.94
C ARG A 26 8.75 -3.84 0.75
N PHE A 27 9.30 -2.64 0.90
CA PHE A 27 9.37 -1.67 -0.19
C PHE A 27 10.77 -1.70 -0.82
N ASP A 28 10.85 -1.92 -2.14
CA ASP A 28 12.06 -1.77 -2.93
C ASP A 28 12.48 -0.28 -3.08
N GLY A 29 13.56 -0.01 -3.81
CA GLY A 29 14.11 1.34 -3.96
C GLY A 29 13.11 2.37 -4.52
N HIS A 30 12.28 2.00 -5.49
CA HIS A 30 11.29 2.91 -6.08
C HIS A 30 10.08 3.07 -5.16
N GLN A 31 9.63 1.97 -4.56
CA GLN A 31 8.51 1.97 -3.61
C GLN A 31 8.84 2.73 -2.32
N ARG A 32 10.11 2.76 -1.91
CA ARG A 32 10.58 3.52 -0.73
C ARG A 32 10.42 5.02 -0.92
N ALA A 33 10.67 5.55 -2.11
CA ALA A 33 10.45 6.98 -2.38
C ALA A 33 8.95 7.33 -2.27
N ARG A 34 8.09 6.48 -2.84
CA ARG A 34 6.63 6.61 -2.74
C ARG A 34 6.13 6.52 -1.30
N LEU A 35 6.64 5.57 -0.51
CA LEU A 35 6.34 5.45 0.93
C LEU A 35 6.62 6.74 1.68
N LEU A 36 7.83 7.30 1.51
CA LEU A 36 8.23 8.53 2.18
C LEU A 36 7.36 9.72 1.75
N ASP A 37 6.97 9.81 0.48
CA ASP A 37 6.09 10.87 -0.01
C ASP A 37 4.66 10.74 0.53
N THR A 38 4.10 9.52 0.57
CA THR A 38 2.80 9.27 1.18
C THR A 38 2.81 9.64 2.66
N ILE A 39 3.81 9.23 3.44
CA ILE A 39 3.92 9.59 4.86
C ILE A 39 3.97 11.11 5.04
N ARG A 40 4.76 11.83 4.22
CA ARG A 40 4.82 13.30 4.24
C ARG A 40 3.47 13.94 3.93
N ARG A 41 2.73 13.39 2.98
CA ARG A 41 1.40 13.87 2.62
C ARG A 41 0.41 13.66 3.76
N CYS A 42 0.37 12.46 4.34
CA CYS A 42 -0.52 12.11 5.46
C CYS A 42 -0.23 12.93 6.72
N ALA A 43 1.04 13.09 7.10
CA ALA A 43 1.43 13.91 8.24
C ALA A 43 0.98 15.37 8.06
N ARG A 44 1.21 15.95 6.87
CA ARG A 44 0.77 17.32 6.55
C ARG A 44 -0.75 17.47 6.52
N SER A 45 -1.49 16.51 5.94
CA SER A 45 -2.95 16.58 5.93
C SER A 45 -3.57 16.46 7.32
N ALA A 46 -2.91 15.73 8.22
CA ALA A 46 -3.30 15.61 9.62
C ALA A 46 -2.77 16.77 10.50
N GLY A 47 -2.06 17.75 9.92
CA GLY A 47 -1.59 18.95 10.63
C GLY A 47 -0.34 18.75 11.50
N TRP A 48 0.41 17.66 11.31
CA TRP A 48 1.62 17.39 12.07
C TRP A 48 2.87 17.98 11.42
N GLU A 49 3.65 18.73 12.20
CA GLU A 49 4.93 19.30 11.77
C GLU A 49 6.13 18.38 12.13
N SER A 50 5.97 17.54 13.15
CA SER A 50 6.99 16.61 13.66
C SER A 50 6.61 15.18 13.32
N TYR A 51 7.49 14.46 12.61
CA TYR A 51 7.27 13.05 12.27
C TYR A 51 7.36 12.12 13.48
N ASP A 52 8.15 12.48 14.50
CA ASP A 52 8.23 11.68 15.73
C ASP A 52 6.94 11.83 16.56
N ASP A 53 6.36 13.02 16.65
CA ASP A 53 5.07 13.23 17.33
C ASP A 53 3.93 12.58 16.54
N TYR A 54 3.95 12.71 15.21
CA TYR A 54 3.01 12.00 14.33
C TYR A 54 3.09 10.49 14.53
N ARG A 55 4.30 9.90 14.63
CA ARG A 55 4.47 8.48 14.93
C ARG A 55 3.81 8.09 16.23
N VAL A 56 4.03 8.86 17.30
CA VAL A 56 3.44 8.57 18.62
C VAL A 56 1.92 8.67 18.59
N ALA A 57 1.37 9.64 17.86
CA ALA A 57 -0.07 9.77 17.68
C ALA A 57 -0.66 8.56 16.94
N VAL A 58 -0.04 8.17 15.81
CA VAL A 58 -0.47 7.02 15.01
C VAL A 58 -0.29 5.69 15.77
N GLU A 59 0.74 5.55 16.59
CA GLU A 59 0.97 4.35 17.41
C GLU A 59 -0.09 4.17 18.51
N ARG A 60 -0.72 5.26 18.96
CA ARG A 60 -1.76 5.24 20.00
C ARG A 60 -3.18 5.15 19.45
N ASP A 61 -3.38 5.51 18.19
CA ASP A 61 -4.68 5.52 17.53
C ASP A 61 -4.69 4.50 16.38
N ARG A 62 -5.41 3.40 16.61
CA ARG A 62 -5.56 2.33 15.63
C ARG A 62 -6.21 2.80 14.33
N HIS A 63 -7.16 3.74 14.38
CA HIS A 63 -7.79 4.26 13.17
C HIS A 63 -6.79 5.08 12.34
N ALA A 64 -5.98 5.92 12.99
CA ALA A 64 -4.93 6.67 12.31
C ALA A 64 -3.85 5.77 11.70
N PHE A 65 -3.57 4.62 12.34
CA PHE A 65 -2.68 3.59 11.78
C PHE A 65 -3.29 2.94 10.54
N ASP A 66 -4.54 2.48 10.62
CA ASP A 66 -5.23 1.83 9.51
C ASP A 66 -5.35 2.79 8.29
N ASP A 67 -5.72 4.05 8.51
CA ASP A 67 -5.78 5.08 7.45
C ASP A 67 -4.42 5.29 6.75
N LEU A 68 -3.33 5.26 7.51
CA LEU A 68 -1.98 5.40 6.97
C LEU A 68 -1.57 4.15 6.18
N VAL A 69 -1.93 2.96 6.66
CA VAL A 69 -1.71 1.70 5.93
C VAL A 69 -2.49 1.70 4.62
N ASP A 70 -3.75 2.12 4.64
CA ASP A 70 -4.58 2.22 3.44
C ASP A 70 -3.99 3.20 2.43
N ALA A 71 -3.58 4.40 2.86
CA ALA A 71 -2.93 5.37 1.99
C ALA A 71 -1.64 4.83 1.33
N LEU A 72 -0.97 3.87 1.97
CA LEU A 72 0.20 3.16 1.43
C LEU A 72 -0.18 1.99 0.53
N ALA A 73 -1.27 1.28 0.84
CA ALA A 73 -1.78 0.13 0.13
C ALA A 73 -2.58 0.47 -1.13
N VAL A 74 -3.02 1.73 -1.31
CA VAL A 74 -3.73 2.20 -2.51
C VAL A 74 -2.79 2.17 -3.73
N GLY A 75 -2.56 0.98 -4.26
CA GLY A 75 -2.22 0.75 -5.64
C GLY A 75 -3.51 0.78 -6.43
N GLU A 76 -3.62 1.75 -7.33
CA GLU A 76 -4.75 1.95 -8.25
C GLU A 76 -5.40 0.62 -8.68
N THR A 77 -6.60 0.36 -8.15
CA THR A 77 -7.49 -0.70 -8.65
C THR A 77 -8.38 -0.09 -9.72
N TYR A 78 -8.17 -0.51 -10.96
CA TYR A 78 -9.04 -0.18 -12.08
C TYR A 78 -9.51 -1.46 -12.78
N PHE A 79 -10.70 -1.41 -13.37
CA PHE A 79 -11.26 -2.54 -14.11
C PHE A 79 -10.33 -2.95 -15.25
N PHE A 80 -10.17 -4.27 -15.44
CA PHE A 80 -9.32 -4.85 -16.48
C PHE A 80 -7.88 -4.32 -16.44
N ARG A 81 -7.31 -4.25 -15.22
CA ARG A 81 -5.99 -3.68 -14.92
C ARG A 81 -4.92 -4.07 -15.93
N ASP A 82 -4.93 -5.35 -16.27
CA ASP A 82 -4.14 -5.94 -17.34
C ASP A 82 -5.10 -6.65 -18.31
N SER A 83 -5.22 -6.08 -19.51
CA SER A 83 -6.08 -6.61 -20.56
C SER A 83 -5.59 -7.97 -21.06
N ARG A 84 -4.29 -8.25 -21.05
CA ARG A 84 -3.74 -9.55 -21.46
C ARG A 84 -4.05 -10.63 -20.44
N GLN A 85 -3.96 -10.32 -19.14
CA GLN A 85 -4.37 -11.25 -18.09
C GLN A 85 -5.88 -11.53 -18.16
N THR A 86 -6.68 -10.50 -18.43
CA THR A 86 -8.12 -10.66 -18.65
C THR A 86 -8.42 -11.57 -19.85
N ASP A 87 -7.75 -11.34 -20.99
CA ASP A 87 -7.87 -12.18 -22.18
C ASP A 87 -7.48 -13.64 -21.89
N LEU A 88 -6.42 -13.86 -21.11
CA LEU A 88 -5.97 -15.20 -20.71
C LEU A 88 -7.04 -15.90 -19.85
N ILE A 89 -7.60 -15.20 -18.87
CA ILE A 89 -8.66 -15.73 -18.00
C ILE A 89 -9.87 -16.11 -18.86
N GLN A 90 -10.31 -15.23 -19.76
CA GLN A 90 -11.50 -15.44 -20.58
C GLN A 90 -11.31 -16.56 -21.61
N ARG A 91 -10.18 -16.60 -22.31
CA ARG A 91 -9.99 -17.48 -23.48
C ARG A 91 -9.41 -18.84 -23.13
N HIS A 92 -8.73 -18.95 -21.98
CA HIS A 92 -8.01 -20.18 -21.63
C HIS A 92 -8.41 -20.73 -20.26
N LEU A 93 -8.36 -19.92 -19.20
CA LEU A 93 -8.51 -20.44 -17.83
C LEU A 93 -9.97 -20.82 -17.51
N LEU A 94 -10.93 -19.93 -17.78
CA LEU A 94 -12.35 -20.21 -17.48
C LEU A 94 -12.90 -21.40 -18.28
N PRO A 95 -12.66 -21.52 -19.61
CA PRO A 95 -13.13 -22.69 -20.37
C PRO A 95 -12.52 -24.00 -19.87
N ALA A 96 -11.22 -24.01 -19.54
CA ALA A 96 -10.54 -25.20 -19.03
C ALA A 96 -11.11 -25.63 -17.66
N SER A 97 -11.22 -24.68 -16.72
CA SER A 97 -11.79 -24.98 -15.40
C SER A 97 -13.26 -25.42 -15.48
N ALA A 98 -14.07 -24.80 -16.36
CA ALA A 98 -15.47 -25.18 -16.52
C ALA A 98 -15.64 -26.61 -17.08
N ALA A 99 -14.76 -27.03 -17.99
CA ALA A 99 -14.78 -28.39 -18.54
C ALA A 99 -14.51 -29.46 -17.47
N GLU A 100 -13.57 -29.19 -16.55
CA GLU A 100 -13.23 -30.09 -15.44
C GLU A 100 -14.32 -30.15 -14.35
N ARG A 101 -15.08 -29.07 -14.19
CA ARG A 101 -16.10 -28.95 -13.12
C ARG A 101 -17.45 -29.58 -13.47
N HIS A 102 -17.64 -30.11 -14.68
CA HIS A 102 -18.86 -30.80 -15.14
C HIS A 102 -20.19 -30.06 -14.80
N GLY A 103 -20.20 -28.73 -14.94
CA GLY A 103 -21.38 -27.90 -14.66
C GLY A 103 -21.45 -27.33 -13.24
N ALA A 104 -20.50 -27.68 -12.35
CA ALA A 104 -20.35 -26.98 -11.08
C ALA A 104 -19.74 -25.57 -11.30
N PRO A 105 -20.08 -24.58 -10.44
CA PRO A 105 -19.53 -23.22 -10.54
C PRO A 105 -18.00 -23.19 -10.45
N VAL A 106 -17.38 -22.28 -11.20
CA VAL A 106 -15.95 -21.96 -11.08
C VAL A 106 -15.78 -20.92 -9.97
N GLU A 107 -14.87 -21.21 -9.03
CA GLU A 107 -14.55 -20.32 -7.92
C GLU A 107 -13.15 -19.73 -8.13
N VAL A 108 -13.02 -18.43 -7.89
CA VAL A 108 -11.77 -17.68 -8.02
C VAL A 108 -11.50 -16.95 -6.72
N TRP A 109 -10.28 -17.03 -6.21
CA TRP A 109 -9.82 -16.26 -5.07
C TRP A 109 -8.89 -15.14 -5.54
N THR A 110 -9.24 -13.90 -5.17
CA THR A 110 -8.34 -12.73 -5.27
C THR A 110 -7.77 -12.45 -3.88
N ALA A 111 -6.44 -12.50 -3.74
CA ALA A 111 -5.71 -12.28 -2.50
C ALA A 111 -5.00 -10.92 -2.50
#